data_AF-A0AA41MC75-F1
#
_entry.id   AF-A0AA41MC75-F1
#
_cell.length_a   1.000
_cell.length_b   1.000
_cell.length_c   1.000
_cell.angle_alpha   90.00
_cell.angle_beta   90.00
_cell.angle_gamma   90.00
#
_symmetry.space_group_name_H-M   'P 1'
#
loop_
_entity.id
_entity.type
_entity.pdbx_description
1 polymer ?
#
loop_
_entity_poly.entity_id
_entity_poly.type
_entity_poly.pdbx_seq_one_letter_code
_entity_poly.pdbx_strand_id
1 'polypeptide(L)'
;MTTFTWNINHAWLMVVEERCVYHVNSDNSGWTEIRREAWVSSCLFCASRAVQEFGLAQFKSNGTKTMKGLEYILAKLQAKEAKEKAMGTALATTEKAKDLACKAATKQQQQQQQQQFV
;
A
#
# COMPACT_ATOMS: atom_id res chain seq x y z
N MET A 1 9.44 8.38 6.49
CA MET A 1 9.39 7.21 7.42
C MET A 1 10.75 6.53 7.39
N THR A 2 11.26 6.07 8.52
CA THR A 2 12.56 5.38 8.59
C THR A 2 12.40 4.04 9.29
N THR A 3 12.99 2.99 8.75
CA THR A 3 12.99 1.65 9.36
C THR A 3 14.42 1.17 9.58
N PHE A 4 14.64 0.53 10.72
CA PHE A 4 15.90 -0.13 11.06
C PHE A 4 15.63 -1.61 11.28
N THR A 5 16.44 -2.47 10.66
CA THR A 5 16.37 -3.92 10.83
C THR A 5 17.76 -4.48 11.05
N TRP A 6 17.88 -5.46 11.94
CA TRP A 6 19.14 -6.17 12.18
C TRP A 6 18.88 -7.62 12.55
N ASN A 7 19.84 -8.51 12.33
CA ASN A 7 19.73 -9.89 12.79
C ASN A 7 20.05 -9.99 14.29
N ILE A 8 19.13 -10.57 15.06
CA ILE A 8 19.32 -10.86 16.49
C ILE A 8 20.04 -12.20 16.67
N ASN A 9 19.79 -13.15 15.76
CA ASN A 9 20.39 -14.48 15.81
C ASN A 9 21.65 -14.58 14.95
N HIS A 10 22.62 -15.39 15.39
CA HIS A 10 23.95 -15.55 14.76
C HIS A 10 24.80 -14.27 14.65
N ALA A 11 24.48 -13.23 15.44
CA ALA A 11 25.20 -11.96 15.48
C ALA A 11 26.70 -12.11 15.81
N TRP A 12 27.08 -13.18 16.50
CA TRP A 12 28.49 -13.50 16.81
C TRP A 12 29.33 -13.80 15.54
N LEU A 13 28.71 -14.31 14.48
CA LEU A 13 29.39 -14.58 13.20
C LEU A 13 29.34 -13.34 12.30
N MET A 14 28.14 -12.79 12.14
CA MET A 14 27.88 -11.68 11.24
C MET A 14 26.68 -10.90 11.73
N VAL A 15 26.81 -9.57 11.75
CA VAL A 15 25.73 -8.63 11.98
C VAL A 15 25.42 -7.94 10.66
N VAL A 16 24.15 -7.97 10.25
CA VAL A 16 23.66 -7.21 9.09
C VAL A 16 22.65 -6.21 9.60
N GLU A 17 22.99 -4.93 9.51
CA GLU A 17 22.11 -3.82 9.86
C GLU A 17 21.64 -3.15 8.58
N GLU A 18 20.34 -2.93 8.43
CA GLU A 18 19.76 -2.25 7.28
C GLU A 18 18.94 -1.04 7.76
N ARG A 19 19.20 0.11 7.15
CA ARG A 19 18.45 1.34 7.32
C ARG A 19 17.74 1.67 6.02
N CYS A 20 16.42 1.79 6.06
CA CYS A 20 15.62 2.27 4.93
C CYS A 20 14.94 3.59 5.29
N VAL A 21 15.17 4.62 4.49
CA VAL A 21 14.51 5.92 4.59
C VAL A 21 13.56 6.08 3.41
N TYR A 22 12.30 6.35 3.72
CA TYR A 22 11.22 6.57 2.77
C TYR A 22 10.83 8.04 2.84
N HIS A 23 10.97 8.75 1.72
CA HIS A 23 10.58 10.15 1.59
C HIS A 23 9.84 10.40 0.27
N VAL A 24 9.02 11.44 0.25
CA VAL A 24 8.40 11.90 -0.99
C VAL A 24 9.49 12.50 -1.86
N ASN A 25 9.54 12.12 -3.12
CA ASN A 25 10.55 12.60 -4.06
C ASN A 25 10.40 14.13 -4.24
N SER A 26 11.51 14.87 -4.24
CA SER A 26 11.53 16.34 -4.39
C SER A 26 11.02 16.81 -5.75
N ASP A 27 11.26 16.00 -6.78
CA ASP A 27 11.00 16.35 -8.18
C ASP A 27 9.57 15.94 -8.57
N ASN A 28 9.03 14.90 -7.93
CA ASN A 28 7.67 14.42 -8.15
C ASN A 28 7.00 14.03 -6.84
N SER A 29 6.02 14.82 -6.41
CA SER A 29 5.25 14.59 -5.19
C SER A 29 4.41 13.30 -5.22
N GLY A 30 4.18 12.72 -6.41
CA GLY A 30 3.50 11.43 -6.57
C GLY A 30 4.40 10.20 -6.39
N TRP A 31 5.72 10.38 -6.28
CA TRP A 31 6.67 9.28 -6.15
C TRP A 31 7.25 9.21 -4.72
N THR A 32 7.45 7.97 -4.25
CA THR A 32 8.17 7.73 -2.99
C THR A 32 9.56 7.23 -3.32
N GLU A 33 10.57 7.99 -2.91
CA GLU A 33 11.96 7.56 -2.98
C GLU A 33 12.30 6.72 -1.74
N ILE A 34 13.07 5.65 -1.96
CA ILE A 34 13.51 4.75 -0.90
C ILE A 34 15.03 4.69 -0.94
N ARG A 35 15.68 5.21 0.10
CA ARG A 35 17.12 5.09 0.30
C ARG A 35 17.40 3.94 1.25
N ARG A 36 18.13 2.93 0.78
CA ARG A 36 18.52 1.77 1.58
C ARG A 36 20.02 1.73 1.75
N GLU A 37 20.44 1.62 2.99
CA GLU A 37 21.84 1.47 3.40
C GLU A 37 21.92 0.20 4.24
N ALA A 38 22.97 -0.60 4.02
CA ALA A 38 23.23 -1.79 4.83
C ALA A 38 24.68 -1.83 5.26
N TRP A 39 24.90 -2.21 6.52
CA TRP A 39 26.19 -2.45 7.12
C TRP A 39 26.32 -3.93 7.45
N VAL A 40 27.41 -4.53 6.99
CA VAL A 40 27.73 -5.93 7.25
C VAL A 40 29.01 -5.95 8.07
N SER A 41 28.88 -6.38 9.32
CA SER A 41 29.97 -6.46 10.29
C SER A 41 30.20 -7.93 10.65
N SER A 42 31.45 -8.35 10.87
CA SER A 42 31.76 -9.71 11.33
C SER A 42 32.93 -9.70 12.29
N CYS A 43 32.82 -10.52 13.34
CA CYS A 43 33.88 -10.74 14.32
C CYS A 43 34.96 -11.72 13.81
N LEU A 44 34.72 -12.41 12.69
CA LEU A 44 35.65 -13.37 12.10
C LEU A 44 36.50 -12.72 11.01
N PHE A 45 37.58 -12.05 11.43
CA PHE A 45 38.52 -11.39 10.53
C PHE A 45 39.07 -12.32 9.43
N CYS A 46 39.26 -13.61 9.75
CA CYS A 46 39.77 -14.62 8.82
C CYS A 46 38.81 -14.98 7.67
N ALA A 47 37.53 -14.60 7.75
CA ALA A 47 36.52 -14.88 6.71
C ALA A 47 35.97 -13.60 6.05
N SER A 48 36.66 -12.47 6.22
CA SER A 48 36.21 -11.12 5.79
C SER A 48 35.72 -11.06 4.35
N ARG A 49 36.42 -11.70 3.41
CA ARG A 49 36.03 -11.72 1.99
C ARG A 49 34.75 -12.52 1.73
N ALA A 50 34.61 -13.69 2.35
CA ALA A 50 33.42 -14.52 2.21
C ALA A 50 32.19 -13.83 2.83
N VAL A 51 32.37 -13.17 3.98
CA VAL A 51 31.33 -12.36 4.63
C VAL A 51 30.91 -11.18 3.74
N GLN A 52 31.86 -10.49 3.11
CA GLN A 52 31.56 -9.36 2.23
C GLN A 52 30.78 -9.81 0.99
N GLU A 53 31.21 -10.88 0.33
CA GLU A 53 30.53 -11.43 -0.85
C GLU A 53 29.14 -11.97 -0.50
N PHE A 54 29.01 -12.65 0.64
CA PHE A 54 27.72 -13.13 1.16
C PHE A 54 26.78 -11.97 1.49
N GLY A 55 27.26 -10.97 2.24
CA GLY A 55 26.48 -9.78 2.61
C GLY A 55 26.03 -8.99 1.39
N LEU A 56 26.89 -8.81 0.39
CA LEU A 56 26.55 -8.13 -0.86
C LEU A 56 25.49 -8.89 -1.66
N ALA A 57 25.65 -10.20 -1.80
CA ALA A 57 24.68 -11.05 -2.49
C ALA A 57 23.31 -11.02 -1.80
N GLN A 58 23.31 -11.10 -0.46
CA GLN A 58 22.10 -11.08 0.34
C GLN A 58 21.40 -9.72 0.25
N PHE A 59 22.14 -8.61 0.35
CA PHE A 59 21.59 -7.26 0.21
C PHE A 59 20.89 -7.07 -1.15
N LYS A 60 21.53 -7.49 -2.25
CA LYS A 60 20.93 -7.43 -3.60
C LYS A 60 19.66 -8.29 -3.71
N SER A 61 19.70 -9.51 -3.18
CA SER A 61 18.55 -10.42 -3.19
C SER A 61 17.38 -9.85 -2.37
N ASN A 62 17.69 -9.36 -1.16
CA ASN A 62 16.71 -8.76 -0.25
C ASN A 62 16.08 -7.51 -0.88
N GLY A 63 16.87 -6.61 -1.46
CA GLY A 63 16.35 -5.43 -2.14
C GLY A 63 15.35 -5.78 -3.25
N THR A 64 15.67 -6.80 -4.05
CA THR A 64 14.78 -7.28 -5.13
C THR A 64 13.49 -7.88 -4.59
N LYS A 65 13.57 -8.71 -3.53
CA LYS A 65 12.40 -9.33 -2.89
C LYS A 65 11.48 -8.29 -2.26
N THR A 66 12.07 -7.32 -1.55
CA THR A 66 11.32 -6.24 -0.90
C THR A 66 10.59 -5.38 -1.92
N MET A 67 11.24 -5.00 -3.03
CA MET A 67 10.57 -4.23 -4.08
C MET A 67 9.38 -4.99 -4.69
N LYS A 68 9.57 -6.26 -5.05
CA LYS A 68 8.47 -7.10 -5.58
C LYS A 68 7.31 -7.24 -4.58
N GLY A 69 7.62 -7.42 -3.30
CA GLY A 69 6.61 -7.50 -2.24
C GLY A 69 5.83 -6.20 -2.07
N LEU A 70 6.53 -5.05 -2.12
CA LEU A 70 5.91 -3.73 -2.06
C LEU A 70 4.99 -3.49 -3.26
N GLU A 71 5.46 -3.74 -4.48
CA GLU A 71 4.67 -3.61 -5.70
C GLU A 71 3.40 -4.47 -5.65
N TYR A 72 3.52 -5.73 -5.20
CA TYR A 72 2.38 -6.63 -5.05
C TYR A 72 1.33 -6.11 -4.08
N ILE A 73 1.75 -5.64 -2.89
CA ILE A 73 0.82 -5.13 -1.88
C ILE A 73 0.21 -3.81 -2.33
N LEU A 74 0.99 -2.90 -2.94
CA LEU A 74 0.49 -1.64 -3.49
C LEU A 74 -0.58 -1.87 -4.55
N ALA A 75 -0.33 -2.78 -5.50
CA ALA A 75 -1.32 -3.14 -6.53
C ALA A 75 -2.60 -3.71 -5.89
N LYS A 76 -2.48 -4.55 -4.87
CA LYS A 76 -3.64 -5.08 -4.14
C LYS A 76 -4.42 -4.00 -3.38
N LEU A 77 -3.72 -3.07 -2.73
CA LEU A 77 -4.35 -1.97 -2.00
C LEU A 77 -5.10 -1.04 -2.96
N GLN A 78 -4.49 -0.67 -4.08
CA GLN A 78 -5.12 0.15 -5.12
C GLN A 78 -6.35 -0.54 -5.73
N ALA A 79 -6.26 -1.84 -6.03
CA ALA A 79 -7.39 -2.61 -6.54
C ALA A 79 -8.53 -2.70 -5.53
N LYS A 80 -8.21 -2.83 -4.22
CA LYS A 80 -9.21 -2.83 -3.16
C LYS A 80 -9.87 -1.46 -3.01
N GLU A 81 -9.09 -0.39 -3.03
CA GLU A 81 -9.60 0.99 -2.95
C GLU A 81 -10.48 1.33 -4.16
N ALA A 82 -10.10 0.91 -5.36
CA ALA A 82 -10.91 1.06 -6.56
C ALA A 82 -12.23 0.27 -6.46
N LYS A 83 -12.20 -0.95 -5.93
CA LYS A 83 -13.40 -1.77 -5.70
C LYS A 83 -14.33 -1.12 -4.67
N GLU A 84 -13.77 -0.56 -3.60
CA GLU A 84 -14.53 0.11 -2.55
C GLU A 84 -15.15 1.41 -3.04
N LYS A 85 -14.41 2.22 -3.82
CA LYS A 85 -14.95 3.41 -4.49
C LYS A 85 -16.04 3.07 -5.51
N ALA A 86 -15.87 2.00 -6.30
CA ALA A 86 -16.89 1.54 -7.24
C ALA A 86 -18.16 1.07 -6.51
N MET A 87 -18.00 0.34 -5.40
CA MET A 87 -19.12 -0.13 -4.59
C MET A 87 -19.84 1.03 -3.87
N GLY A 88 -19.10 2.02 -3.36
CA GLY A 88 -19.67 3.24 -2.79
C GLY A 88 -20.43 4.09 -3.82
N THR A 89 -19.90 4.18 -5.05
CA THR A 89 -20.57 4.90 -6.14
C THR A 89 -21.83 4.16 -6.62
N ALA A 90 -21.80 2.83 -6.67
CA ALA A 90 -22.95 2.00 -6.99
C ALA A 90 -24.05 2.06 -5.93
N LEU A 91 -23.68 2.10 -4.64
CA LEU A 91 -24.62 2.32 -3.54
C LEU A 91 -25.22 3.73 -3.58
N ALA A 92 -24.42 4.75 -3.85
CA ALA A 92 -24.90 6.12 -3.98
C ALA A 92 -25.86 6.30 -5.18
N THR A 93 -25.64 5.60 -6.30
CA THR A 93 -26.58 5.63 -7.44
C THR A 93 -27.84 4.81 -7.17
N THR A 94 -27.76 3.69 -6.45
CA THR A 94 -28.97 2.94 -6.05
C THR A 94 -29.82 3.68 -5.03
N GLU A 95 -29.23 4.38 -4.06
CA GLU A 95 -30.00 5.25 -3.15
C GLU A 95 -30.66 6.41 -3.90
N LYS A 96 -29.91 7.12 -4.77
CA LYS A 96 -30.49 8.20 -5.58
C LYS A 96 -31.64 7.71 -6.47
N ALA A 97 -31.55 6.50 -7.04
CA ALA A 97 -32.61 5.92 -7.84
C ALA A 97 -33.87 5.59 -6.99
N LYS A 98 -33.70 5.07 -5.77
CA LYS A 98 -34.82 4.82 -4.85
C LYS A 98 -35.50 6.11 -4.39
N ASP A 99 -34.73 7.16 -4.12
CA ASP A 99 -35.23 8.49 -3.75
C ASP A 99 -36.07 9.12 -4.88
N LEU A 100 -35.58 9.04 -6.12
CA LEU A 100 -36.29 9.52 -7.30
C LEU A 100 -37.59 8.74 -7.57
N ALA A 101 -37.59 7.42 -7.38
CA ALA A 101 -38.78 6.59 -7.49
C ALA A 101 -39.81 6.92 -6.39
N CYS A 102 -39.37 7.14 -5.16
CA CYS A 102 -40.23 7.49 -4.04
C CYS A 102 -40.90 8.86 -4.22
N LYS A 103 -40.16 9.83 -4.75
CA LYS A 103 -40.68 11.16 -5.13
C LYS A 103 -41.63 11.13 -6.33
N ALA A 104 -41.45 10.20 -7.27
CA ALA A 104 -42.36 10.02 -8.39
C ALA A 104 -43.70 9.39 -7.95
N ALA A 105 -43.66 8.41 -7.05
CA ALA A 105 -44.86 7.75 -6.52
C ALA A 105 -45.75 8.70 -5.70
N THR A 106 -45.14 9.60 -4.90
CA THR A 106 -45.87 10.58 -4.09
C THR A 106 -46.57 11.65 -4.94
N LYS A 107 -46.00 12.03 -6.08
CA LYS A 107 -46.65 12.96 -7.03
C LYS A 107 -47.86 12.34 -7.73
N GLN A 108 -47.83 11.04 -8.02
CA GLN A 108 -48.97 10.34 -8.62
C GLN A 108 -50.16 10.22 -7.66
N GLN A 109 -49.91 10.02 -6.36
CA GLN A 109 -50.96 9.98 -5.35
C GLN A 109 -51.65 11.35 -5.15
N GLN A 110 -50.90 12.46 -5.20
CA GLN A 110 -51.47 13.81 -5.10
C GLN A 110 -52.34 14.19 -6.31
N GLN A 111 -51.99 13.74 -7.52
CA GLN A 111 -52.81 13.98 -8.72
C GLN A 111 -54.12 13.18 -8.73
N GLN A 112 -54.13 11.97 -8.14
CA GLN A 112 -55.36 11.17 -8.03
C GLN A 112 -56.35 11.75 -7.01
N GLN A 113 -55.87 12.33 -5.90
CA GLN A 113 -56.75 12.97 -4.90
C GLN A 113 -57.40 14.27 -5.42
N GLN A 114 -56.77 15.00 -6.34
CA GLN A 114 -57.36 16.21 -6.93
C GLN A 114 -58.47 15.91 -7.95
N GLN A 115 -58.50 14.73 -8.55
CA GLN A 115 -59.56 14.33 -9.49
C GLN A 115 -60.83 13.79 -8.81
N GLN A 116 -60.77 13.48 -7.51
CA GLN A 116 -61.92 12.99 -6.73
C GLN A 116 -62.76 14.12 -6.08
N PHE A 117 -62.35 15.38 -6.25
CA PHE A 117 -63.01 16.56 -5.67
C PHE A 117 -63.69 17.47 -6.72
N VAL A 118 -63.88 16.97 -7.96
CA VAL A 118 -64.65 17.63 -9.03
C VAL A 118 -65.90 16.80 -9.30
#